data_AF-A0AA51DT98-F1
#
_entry.id   AF-A0AA51DT98-F1
#
_cell.length_a   1.000
_cell.length_b   1.000
_cell.length_c   1.000
_cell.angle_alpha   90.00
_cell.angle_beta   90.00
_cell.angle_gamma   90.00
#
_symmetry.space_group_name_H-M   'P 1'
#
loop_
_entity.id
_entity.type
_entity.pdbx_description
1 polymer ?
#
loop_
_entity_poly.entity_id
_entity_poly.type
_entity_poly.pdbx_seq_one_letter_code
_entity_poly.pdbx_strand_id
1 'polypeptide(L)'
;MDWMYIVQNAIEEIESKMNEDIDADLLAEHQFVSSFYFQKMFSALCNCTVGEYVRNRRLTLAGFDIVDTNRSILDIAVWYCYDSAEGFSKAFSRFHGITPIVARKNKSNLKVFAKISLLKNLTGGKIMLGSLGERGYIVKETGAVYYSKDMDRTLKWFKEILGWYGQIEARNDLNEGTYGCVNNIPIEIESLHIAPFTGIHLFYGEPLKQMVGFMLVQGIEQLHTFVKSQGWNEISDINVQSWGGKTCSITTIDGSILTFFEL
;
A
#
# COMPACT_ATOMS: atom_id res chain seq x y z
N MET A 1 0.75 -28.47 -8.08
CA MET A 1 -0.02 -27.41 -8.75
C MET A 1 0.04 -26.18 -7.85
N ASP A 2 0.60 -25.08 -8.34
CA ASP A 2 0.78 -23.86 -7.54
C ASP A 2 -0.50 -23.02 -7.60
N TRP A 3 -1.33 -23.15 -6.56
CA TRP A 3 -2.62 -22.45 -6.48
C TRP A 3 -2.48 -20.94 -6.40
N MET A 4 -1.38 -20.41 -5.86
CA MET A 4 -1.16 -18.97 -5.82
C MET A 4 -0.91 -18.42 -7.23
N TYR A 5 -0.12 -19.14 -8.04
CA TYR A 5 0.11 -18.77 -9.44
C TYR A 5 -1.17 -18.87 -10.28
N ILE A 6 -1.96 -19.93 -10.10
CA ILE A 6 -3.25 -20.11 -10.78
C ILE A 6 -4.22 -18.98 -10.45
N VAL A 7 -4.38 -18.67 -9.16
CA VAL A 7 -5.29 -17.59 -8.74
C VAL A 7 -4.74 -16.23 -9.16
N GLN A 8 -3.43 -15.99 -9.13
CA GLN A 8 -2.86 -14.75 -9.68
C GLN A 8 -3.17 -14.59 -11.16
N ASN A 9 -2.96 -15.62 -11.98
CA ASN A 9 -3.27 -15.54 -13.41
C ASN A 9 -4.75 -15.28 -13.67
N ALA A 10 -5.63 -15.91 -12.89
CA ALA A 10 -7.06 -15.63 -12.99
C ALA A 10 -7.38 -14.18 -12.59
N ILE A 11 -6.71 -13.61 -11.58
CA ILE A 11 -6.85 -12.19 -11.25
C ILE A 11 -6.38 -11.29 -12.39
N GLU A 12 -5.24 -11.59 -13.04
CA GLU A 12 -4.78 -10.84 -14.20
C GLU A 12 -5.78 -10.90 -15.35
N GLU A 13 -6.35 -12.08 -15.61
CA GLU A 13 -7.39 -12.24 -16.61
C GLU A 13 -8.64 -11.41 -16.28
N ILE A 14 -9.12 -11.49 -15.04
CA ILE A 14 -10.25 -10.68 -14.54
C ILE A 14 -9.99 -9.18 -14.73
N GLU A 15 -8.82 -8.69 -14.33
CA GLU A 15 -8.47 -7.26 -14.41
C GLU A 15 -8.38 -6.75 -15.85
N SER A 16 -7.98 -7.59 -16.80
CA SER A 16 -7.96 -7.22 -18.22
C SER A 16 -9.34 -7.20 -18.89
N LYS A 17 -10.37 -7.75 -18.23
CA LYS A 17 -11.74 -7.90 -18.76
C LYS A 17 -12.81 -7.26 -17.87
N MET A 18 -12.49 -6.16 -17.20
CA MET A 18 -13.41 -5.50 -16.25
C MET A 18 -14.72 -4.99 -16.87
N ASN A 19 -14.75 -4.84 -18.19
CA ASN A 19 -15.89 -4.40 -19.00
C ASN A 19 -16.61 -5.54 -19.75
N GLU A 20 -16.29 -6.80 -19.44
CA GLU A 20 -16.91 -7.98 -20.06
C GLU A 20 -17.53 -8.88 -18.99
N ASP A 21 -18.46 -9.76 -19.34
CA ASP A 21 -18.96 -10.75 -18.38
C ASP A 21 -17.86 -11.76 -18.01
N ILE A 22 -17.70 -11.97 -16.70
CA ILE A 22 -16.66 -12.84 -16.15
C ILE A 22 -17.33 -14.08 -15.58
N ASP A 23 -16.98 -15.22 -16.15
CA ASP A 23 -17.44 -16.53 -15.70
C ASP A 23 -16.34 -17.27 -14.92
N ALA A 24 -16.64 -17.66 -13.68
CA ALA A 24 -15.72 -18.40 -12.84
C ALA A 24 -15.42 -19.81 -13.36
N ASP A 25 -16.34 -20.41 -14.13
CA ASP A 25 -16.15 -21.73 -14.73
C ASP A 25 -15.13 -21.66 -15.87
N LEU A 26 -15.24 -20.63 -16.73
CA LEU A 26 -14.26 -20.38 -17.81
C LEU A 26 -12.88 -20.03 -17.25
N LEU A 27 -12.82 -19.22 -16.20
CA LEU A 27 -11.55 -18.93 -15.51
C LEU A 27 -10.89 -20.21 -14.99
N ALA A 28 -11.68 -21.14 -14.44
CA ALA A 28 -11.15 -22.42 -13.97
C ALA A 28 -10.66 -23.30 -15.14
N GLU A 29 -11.41 -23.34 -16.24
CA GLU A 29 -11.06 -24.09 -17.46
C GLU A 29 -9.74 -23.61 -18.07
N HIS A 30 -9.54 -22.28 -18.19
CA HIS A 30 -8.29 -21.70 -18.69
C HIS A 30 -7.07 -22.05 -17.85
N GLN A 31 -7.27 -22.36 -16.56
CA GLN A 31 -6.22 -22.76 -15.63
C GLN A 31 -6.12 -24.29 -15.47
N PHE A 32 -6.85 -25.06 -16.28
CA PHE A 32 -6.90 -26.53 -16.26
C PHE A 32 -7.26 -27.12 -14.90
N VAL A 33 -8.19 -26.47 -14.17
CA VAL A 33 -8.69 -26.91 -12.87
C VAL A 33 -10.21 -26.98 -12.87
N SER A 34 -10.78 -27.82 -11.99
CA SER A 34 -12.23 -27.83 -11.82
C SER A 34 -12.71 -26.51 -11.20
N SER A 35 -13.88 -26.02 -11.63
CA SER A 35 -14.52 -24.84 -11.06
C SER A 35 -14.68 -24.91 -9.53
N PHE A 36 -15.12 -26.05 -9.00
CA PHE A 36 -15.28 -26.23 -7.55
C PHE A 36 -13.99 -25.96 -6.75
N TYR A 37 -12.88 -26.59 -7.15
CA TYR A 37 -11.60 -26.36 -6.49
C TYR A 37 -11.06 -24.95 -6.74
N PHE A 38 -11.25 -24.40 -7.95
CA PHE A 38 -10.84 -23.02 -8.26
C PHE A 38 -11.53 -22.00 -7.36
N GLN A 39 -12.86 -22.03 -7.28
CA GLN A 39 -13.62 -21.07 -6.45
C GLN A 39 -13.32 -21.22 -4.96
N LYS A 40 -13.12 -22.47 -4.49
CA LYS A 40 -12.70 -22.74 -3.11
C LYS A 40 -11.33 -22.15 -2.81
N MET A 41 -10.35 -22.35 -3.69
CA MET A 41 -8.99 -21.84 -3.52
C MET A 41 -8.90 -20.33 -3.71
N PHE A 42 -9.63 -19.76 -4.67
CA PHE A 42 -9.76 -18.31 -4.85
C PHE A 42 -10.29 -17.68 -3.56
N SER A 43 -11.38 -18.20 -3.01
CA SER A 43 -11.98 -17.66 -1.79
C SER A 43 -11.06 -17.78 -0.59
N ALA A 44 -10.34 -18.90 -0.46
CA ALA A 44 -9.37 -19.12 0.60
C ALA A 44 -8.15 -18.17 0.52
N LEU A 45 -7.67 -17.85 -0.69
CA LEU A 45 -6.48 -17.01 -0.89
C LEU A 45 -6.80 -15.51 -0.94
N CYS A 46 -7.95 -15.13 -1.50
CA CYS A 46 -8.37 -13.74 -1.70
C CYS A 46 -9.31 -13.22 -0.60
N ASN A 47 -9.74 -14.09 0.32
CA ASN A 47 -10.72 -13.80 1.36
C ASN A 47 -12.04 -13.17 0.83
N CYS A 48 -12.39 -13.50 -0.41
CA CYS A 48 -13.62 -13.10 -1.08
C CYS A 48 -13.87 -14.03 -2.27
N THR A 49 -15.13 -14.17 -2.68
CA THR A 49 -15.48 -14.92 -3.89
C THR A 49 -15.05 -14.17 -5.16
N VAL A 50 -14.95 -14.87 -6.29
CA VAL A 50 -14.67 -14.25 -7.61
C VAL A 50 -15.68 -13.15 -7.92
N GLY A 51 -16.97 -13.41 -7.69
CA GLY A 51 -18.03 -12.42 -7.95
C GLY A 51 -17.96 -11.20 -7.04
N GLU A 52 -17.54 -11.36 -5.78
CA GLU A 52 -17.30 -10.23 -4.87
C GLU A 52 -16.09 -9.41 -5.29
N TYR A 53 -15.01 -10.08 -5.69
CA TYR A 53 -13.81 -9.43 -6.22
C TYR A 53 -14.13 -8.57 -7.43
N VAL A 54 -14.74 -9.16 -8.46
CA VAL A 54 -15.14 -8.46 -9.69
C VAL A 54 -16.04 -7.26 -9.37
N ARG A 55 -17.06 -7.46 -8.52
CA ARG A 55 -18.00 -6.39 -8.14
C ARG A 55 -17.29 -5.23 -7.44
N ASN A 56 -16.44 -5.50 -6.45
CA ASN A 56 -15.76 -4.47 -5.68
C ASN A 56 -14.73 -3.71 -6.53
N ARG A 57 -14.02 -4.41 -7.42
CA ARG A 57 -13.09 -3.80 -8.37
C ARG A 57 -13.81 -2.91 -9.37
N ARG A 58 -14.89 -3.39 -9.99
CA ARG A 58 -15.73 -2.58 -10.89
C ARG A 58 -16.27 -1.32 -10.23
N LEU A 59 -16.78 -1.43 -9.00
CA LEU A 59 -17.29 -0.26 -8.28
C LEU A 59 -16.18 0.74 -7.95
N THR A 60 -14.99 0.26 -7.59
CA THR A 60 -13.81 1.11 -7.38
C THR A 60 -13.43 1.86 -8.65
N LEU A 61 -13.31 1.16 -9.79
CA LEU A 61 -12.95 1.76 -11.08
C LEU A 61 -14.03 2.72 -11.59
N ALA A 62 -15.30 2.36 -11.44
CA ALA A 62 -16.43 3.24 -11.74
C ALA A 62 -16.41 4.51 -10.89
N GLY A 63 -15.99 4.42 -9.63
CA GLY A 63 -15.76 5.56 -8.75
C GLY A 63 -14.75 6.55 -9.33
N PHE A 64 -13.61 6.05 -9.80
CA PHE A 64 -12.60 6.88 -10.47
C PHE A 64 -13.17 7.51 -11.75
N ASP A 65 -13.82 6.73 -12.63
CA ASP A 65 -14.40 7.27 -13.85
C ASP A 65 -15.46 8.34 -13.59
N ILE A 66 -16.25 8.22 -12.51
CA ILE A 66 -17.25 9.21 -12.11
C ILE A 66 -16.62 10.52 -11.66
N VAL A 67 -15.48 10.46 -10.99
CA VAL A 67 -14.77 11.63 -10.45
C VAL A 67 -13.89 12.30 -11.51
N ASP A 68 -13.25 11.50 -12.37
CA ASP A 68 -12.19 11.95 -13.27
C ASP A 68 -12.67 12.24 -14.70
N THR A 69 -13.86 11.76 -15.08
CA THR A 69 -14.40 11.93 -16.44
C THR A 69 -15.76 12.60 -16.46
N ASN A 70 -16.18 13.10 -17.64
CA ASN A 70 -17.53 13.63 -17.88
C ASN A 70 -18.51 12.60 -18.46
N ARG A 71 -18.17 11.29 -18.45
CA ARG A 71 -19.08 10.24 -18.95
C ARG A 71 -20.36 10.20 -18.13
N SER A 72 -21.49 9.88 -18.77
CA SER A 72 -22.76 9.78 -18.04
C SER A 72 -22.71 8.61 -17.05
N ILE A 73 -23.51 8.69 -15.98
CA ILE A 73 -23.61 7.59 -15.00
C ILE A 73 -24.10 6.29 -15.67
N LEU A 74 -24.96 6.41 -16.69
CA LEU A 74 -25.45 5.27 -17.47
C LEU A 74 -24.32 4.64 -18.28
N ASP A 75 -23.51 5.42 -18.99
CA ASP A 75 -22.40 4.88 -19.80
C ASP A 75 -21.38 4.16 -18.92
N ILE A 76 -21.09 4.71 -17.74
CA ILE A 76 -20.20 4.09 -16.75
C ILE A 76 -20.82 2.79 -16.22
N ALA A 77 -22.11 2.79 -15.90
CA ALA A 77 -22.80 1.57 -15.46
C ALA A 77 -22.72 0.45 -16.50
N VAL A 78 -23.02 0.77 -17.77
CA VAL A 78 -22.95 -0.18 -18.89
C VAL A 78 -21.51 -0.65 -19.10
N TRP A 79 -20.53 0.25 -19.06
CA TRP A 79 -19.11 -0.09 -19.20
C TRP A 79 -18.65 -1.12 -18.16
N TYR A 80 -19.18 -1.06 -16.94
CA TYR A 80 -18.88 -2.03 -15.88
C TYR A 80 -19.93 -3.15 -15.74
N CYS A 81 -20.60 -3.49 -16.84
CA CYS A 81 -21.54 -4.61 -16.98
C CYS A 81 -22.72 -4.57 -15.99
N TYR A 82 -23.29 -3.39 -15.76
CA TYR A 82 -24.57 -3.26 -15.06
C TYR A 82 -25.70 -3.06 -16.07
N ASP A 83 -26.75 -3.87 -15.97
CA ASP A 83 -27.91 -3.82 -16.87
C ASP A 83 -28.75 -2.55 -16.75
N SER A 84 -28.60 -1.81 -15.63
CA SER A 84 -29.34 -0.58 -15.39
C SER A 84 -28.58 0.41 -14.51
N ALA A 85 -28.79 1.71 -14.77
CA ALA A 85 -28.26 2.80 -13.94
C ALA A 85 -28.80 2.75 -12.49
N GLU A 86 -30.01 2.24 -12.27
CA GLU A 86 -30.59 2.08 -10.94
C GLU A 86 -29.87 0.97 -10.15
N GLY A 87 -29.68 -0.20 -10.76
CA GLY A 87 -28.93 -1.31 -10.17
C GLY A 87 -27.50 -0.90 -9.82
N PHE A 88 -26.83 -0.20 -10.74
CA PHE A 88 -25.51 0.38 -10.51
C PHE A 88 -25.52 1.37 -9.34
N SER A 89 -26.44 2.34 -9.33
CA SER A 89 -26.49 3.37 -8.28
C SER A 89 -26.71 2.78 -6.90
N LYS A 90 -27.53 1.72 -6.78
CA LYS A 90 -27.74 1.00 -5.52
C LYS A 90 -26.48 0.26 -5.07
N ALA A 91 -25.81 -0.45 -5.98
CA ALA A 91 -24.57 -1.16 -5.68
C ALA A 91 -23.44 -0.20 -5.29
N PHE A 92 -23.29 0.90 -6.05
CA PHE A 92 -22.33 1.97 -5.81
C PHE A 92 -22.54 2.62 -4.44
N SER A 93 -23.78 2.98 -4.11
CA SER A 93 -24.11 3.60 -2.82
C SER A 93 -23.85 2.66 -1.65
N ARG A 94 -24.17 1.36 -1.80
CA ARG A 94 -23.86 0.35 -0.78
C ARG A 94 -22.36 0.21 -0.55
N PHE A 95 -21.57 0.23 -1.62
CA PHE A 95 -20.12 0.08 -1.54
C PHE A 95 -19.48 1.35 -0.97
N HIS A 96 -19.65 2.52 -1.62
CA HIS A 96 -18.99 3.78 -1.27
C HIS A 96 -19.64 4.58 -0.12
N GLY A 97 -20.91 4.31 0.21
CA GLY A 97 -21.68 5.06 1.22
C GLY A 97 -22.33 6.35 0.72
N ILE A 98 -22.17 6.69 -0.56
CA ILE A 98 -22.74 7.88 -1.21
C ILE A 98 -23.20 7.55 -2.64
N THR A 99 -24.09 8.38 -3.19
CA THR A 99 -24.59 8.17 -4.56
C THR A 99 -23.57 8.58 -5.63
N PRO A 100 -23.64 8.03 -6.86
CA PRO A 100 -22.78 8.43 -7.98
C PRO A 100 -22.80 9.95 -8.27
N ILE A 101 -23.98 10.59 -8.15
CA ILE A 101 -24.15 12.03 -8.39
C ILE A 101 -23.42 12.85 -7.31
N VAL A 102 -23.52 12.42 -6.04
CA VAL A 102 -22.82 13.08 -4.93
C VAL A 102 -21.31 12.91 -5.07
N ALA A 103 -20.86 11.71 -5.45
CA ALA A 103 -19.44 11.42 -5.70
C ALA A 103 -18.85 12.36 -6.76
N ARG A 104 -19.56 12.56 -7.88
CA ARG A 104 -19.16 13.48 -8.95
C ARG A 104 -19.05 14.93 -8.50
N LYS A 105 -20.03 15.39 -7.72
CA LYS A 105 -20.11 16.81 -7.30
C LYS A 105 -19.04 17.17 -6.28
N ASN A 106 -18.74 16.27 -5.34
CA ASN A 106 -17.97 16.62 -4.15
C ASN A 106 -16.52 16.11 -4.18
N LYS A 107 -16.08 15.38 -5.23
CA LYS A 107 -14.75 14.73 -5.30
C LYS A 107 -14.38 14.05 -3.98
N SER A 108 -15.35 13.36 -3.41
CA SER A 108 -15.32 12.79 -2.06
C SER A 108 -14.38 11.59 -1.94
N ASN A 109 -13.89 11.33 -0.72
CA ASN A 109 -13.12 10.11 -0.39
C ASN A 109 -13.96 8.85 -0.63
N LEU A 110 -13.81 8.26 -1.82
CA LEU A 110 -14.42 7.00 -2.18
C LEU A 110 -13.65 5.84 -1.55
N LYS A 111 -14.39 4.82 -1.08
CA LYS A 111 -13.78 3.54 -0.71
C LYS A 111 -13.07 2.91 -1.90
N VAL A 112 -11.90 2.33 -1.65
CA VAL A 112 -11.07 1.66 -2.65
C VAL A 112 -10.93 0.20 -2.27
N PHE A 113 -11.27 -0.69 -3.19
CA PHE A 113 -10.87 -2.10 -3.13
C PHE A 113 -9.73 -2.30 -4.14
N ALA A 114 -8.51 -2.41 -3.64
CA ALA A 114 -7.31 -2.54 -4.47
C ALA A 114 -7.30 -3.86 -5.24
N LYS A 115 -6.63 -3.88 -6.39
CA LYS A 115 -6.32 -5.12 -7.12
C LYS A 115 -5.58 -6.06 -6.17
N ILE A 116 -6.08 -7.28 -6.00
CA ILE A 116 -5.39 -8.30 -5.21
C ILE A 116 -4.17 -8.75 -6.00
N SER A 117 -3.05 -8.89 -5.31
CA SER A 117 -1.87 -9.53 -5.89
C SER A 117 -1.29 -10.51 -4.87
N LEU A 118 -1.55 -11.79 -5.14
CA LEU A 118 -1.01 -12.90 -4.37
C LEU A 118 0.51 -13.03 -4.57
N LEU A 119 1.02 -12.51 -5.69
CA LEU A 119 2.46 -12.45 -5.96
C LEU A 119 3.15 -11.21 -5.37
N LYS A 120 2.43 -10.13 -4.97
CA LYS A 120 3.04 -8.99 -4.25
C LYS A 120 3.30 -9.31 -2.79
N ASN A 121 2.48 -10.16 -2.16
CA ASN A 121 2.82 -10.78 -0.88
C ASN A 121 3.93 -11.85 -1.03
N LEU A 122 4.33 -12.13 -2.28
CA LEU A 122 5.54 -12.86 -2.69
C LEU A 122 6.56 -11.92 -3.37
N THR A 123 6.81 -10.73 -2.82
CA THR A 123 8.22 -10.26 -2.71
C THR A 123 9.04 -11.16 -1.76
N GLY A 124 8.58 -12.38 -1.50
CA GLY A 124 9.34 -13.57 -1.16
C GLY A 124 9.48 -14.63 -2.28
N GLY A 125 9.22 -14.31 -3.57
CA GLY A 125 9.73 -15.08 -4.71
C GLY A 125 8.73 -15.45 -5.81
N LYS A 126 8.90 -14.83 -6.99
CA LYS A 126 9.09 -15.52 -8.28
C LYS A 126 9.65 -14.56 -9.34
N ILE A 127 10.89 -14.12 -9.09
CA ILE A 127 11.88 -14.09 -10.17
C ILE A 127 12.08 -15.57 -10.57
N MET A 128 12.22 -15.84 -11.87
CA MET A 128 12.53 -17.19 -12.39
C MET A 128 13.64 -17.87 -11.55
N LEU A 129 13.27 -18.92 -10.82
CA LEU A 129 14.10 -19.65 -9.84
C LEU A 129 15.10 -20.63 -10.49
N GLY A 130 15.41 -20.46 -11.79
CA GLY A 130 16.43 -21.24 -12.47
C GLY A 130 17.85 -20.72 -12.25
N SER A 131 18.02 -19.42 -11.97
CA SER A 131 19.33 -18.76 -11.86
C SER A 131 19.66 -18.17 -10.48
N LEU A 132 18.72 -18.21 -9.52
CA LEU A 132 18.94 -17.74 -8.14
C LEU A 132 19.49 -18.84 -7.21
N GLY A 133 19.28 -20.12 -7.56
CA GLY A 133 19.78 -21.27 -6.80
C GLY A 133 21.31 -21.37 -6.73
N GLU A 134 22.02 -20.75 -7.67
CA GLU A 134 23.49 -20.76 -7.67
C GLU A 134 24.12 -19.87 -6.59
N ARG A 135 23.39 -18.85 -6.09
CA ARG A 135 23.92 -17.86 -5.12
C ARG A 135 23.65 -18.22 -3.65
N GLY A 136 22.66 -19.06 -3.37
CA GLY A 136 22.34 -19.52 -2.02
C GLY A 136 21.66 -18.51 -1.08
N TYR A 137 21.16 -17.36 -1.57
CA TYR A 137 20.39 -16.41 -0.76
C TYR A 137 19.36 -15.60 -1.56
N ILE A 138 18.37 -15.02 -0.88
CA ILE A 138 17.34 -14.12 -1.42
C ILE A 138 17.20 -12.92 -0.47
N VAL A 139 17.17 -11.71 -1.02
CA VAL A 139 16.84 -10.49 -0.26
C VAL A 139 15.32 -10.39 -0.13
N LYS A 140 14.80 -10.45 1.11
CA LYS A 140 13.36 -10.40 1.39
C LYS A 140 12.82 -8.97 1.57
N GLU A 141 13.67 -8.07 2.03
CA GLU A 141 13.30 -6.69 2.33
C GLU A 141 14.52 -5.78 2.16
N THR A 142 14.26 -4.52 1.78
CA THR A 142 15.22 -3.43 1.85
C THR A 142 14.56 -2.28 2.61
N GLY A 143 15.16 -1.82 3.69
CA GLY A 143 14.62 -0.77 4.54
C GLY A 143 15.69 0.25 4.95
N ALA A 144 15.23 1.42 5.39
CA ALA A 144 16.12 2.42 5.99
C ALA A 144 16.60 1.95 7.36
N VAL A 145 17.82 2.33 7.73
CA VAL A 145 18.46 1.94 8.98
C VAL A 145 18.85 3.19 9.75
N TYR A 146 18.42 3.26 11.00
CA TYR A 146 18.70 4.36 11.90
C TYR A 146 19.44 3.85 13.15
N TYR A 147 20.62 4.41 13.42
CA TYR A 147 21.38 4.06 14.61
C TYR A 147 21.06 5.03 15.75
N SER A 148 20.74 4.50 16.92
CA SER A 148 20.48 5.29 18.12
C SER A 148 21.16 4.70 19.35
N LYS A 149 21.67 5.55 20.23
CA LYS A 149 22.13 5.17 21.58
C LYS A 149 21.01 5.12 22.61
N ASP A 150 19.91 5.81 22.35
CA ASP A 150 18.77 5.95 23.26
C ASP A 150 17.50 5.80 22.43
N MET A 151 17.10 4.54 22.21
CA MET A 151 15.95 4.22 21.37
C MET A 151 14.66 4.80 21.95
N ASP A 152 14.48 4.79 23.28
CA ASP A 152 13.28 5.33 23.91
C ASP A 152 13.11 6.82 23.60
N ARG A 153 14.19 7.61 23.69
CA ARG A 153 14.19 9.01 23.28
C ARG A 153 13.96 9.18 21.78
N THR A 154 14.59 8.34 20.95
CA THR A 154 14.41 8.39 19.49
C THR A 154 12.96 8.08 19.09
N LEU A 155 12.34 7.04 19.65
CA LEU A 155 10.95 6.68 19.37
C LEU A 155 9.98 7.80 19.78
N LYS A 156 10.23 8.44 20.93
CA LYS A 156 9.45 9.60 21.37
C LYS A 156 9.54 10.74 20.35
N TRP A 157 10.74 11.04 19.85
CA TRP A 157 10.93 12.07 18.82
C TRP A 157 10.17 11.74 17.53
N PHE A 158 10.25 10.50 17.04
CA PHE A 158 9.51 10.07 15.84
C PHE A 158 7.99 10.26 16.02
N LYS A 159 7.46 9.92 17.18
CA LYS A 159 6.05 10.10 17.51
C LYS A 159 5.64 11.57 17.57
N GLU A 160 6.42 12.39 18.27
CA GLU A 160 6.08 13.80 18.49
C GLU A 160 6.27 14.65 17.23
N ILE A 161 7.34 14.40 16.46
CA ILE A 161 7.72 15.26 15.33
C ILE A 161 7.16 14.77 14.00
N LEU A 162 7.08 13.45 13.79
CA LEU A 162 6.59 12.86 12.54
C LEU A 162 5.22 12.19 12.68
N GLY A 163 4.70 12.01 13.90
CA GLY A 163 3.45 11.28 14.12
C GLY A 163 3.60 9.77 13.90
N TRP A 164 4.82 9.24 13.93
CA TRP A 164 5.11 7.84 13.62
C TRP A 164 5.08 6.96 14.87
N TYR A 165 4.75 5.68 14.68
CA TYR A 165 4.57 4.71 15.75
C TYR A 165 5.81 3.83 15.84
N GLY A 166 6.43 3.77 17.01
CA GLY A 166 7.63 2.96 17.20
C GLY A 166 7.50 1.94 18.31
N GLN A 167 8.25 0.86 18.18
CA GLN A 167 8.40 -0.16 19.22
C GLN A 167 9.83 -0.65 19.31
N ILE A 168 10.25 -0.99 20.53
CA ILE A 168 11.51 -1.67 20.80
C ILE A 168 11.21 -3.16 20.89
N GLU A 169 11.78 -3.91 19.97
CA GLU A 169 11.58 -5.35 19.80
C GLU A 169 12.56 -6.16 20.66
N ALA A 170 13.75 -5.62 20.91
CA ALA A 170 14.75 -6.26 21.75
C ALA A 170 15.43 -5.25 22.67
N ARG A 171 15.68 -5.69 23.90
CA ARG A 171 16.45 -4.95 24.92
C ARG A 171 17.59 -5.81 25.45
N ASN A 172 18.66 -5.19 25.90
CA ASN A 172 19.76 -5.86 26.61
C ASN A 172 19.44 -6.05 28.12
N ASP A 173 20.35 -6.68 28.86
CA ASP A 173 20.21 -6.92 30.30
C ASP A 173 20.13 -5.64 31.16
N LEU A 174 20.58 -4.50 30.61
CA LEU A 174 20.48 -3.18 31.23
C LEU A 174 19.16 -2.47 30.87
N ASN A 175 18.25 -3.18 30.18
CA ASN A 175 16.97 -2.68 29.67
C ASN A 175 17.08 -1.57 28.61
N GLU A 176 18.23 -1.45 27.95
CA GLU A 176 18.44 -0.52 26.83
C GLU A 176 17.99 -1.17 25.52
N GLY A 177 17.33 -0.41 24.64
CA GLY A 177 16.89 -0.89 23.34
C GLY A 177 18.07 -1.26 22.43
N THR A 178 18.06 -2.48 21.90
CA THR A 178 19.09 -2.99 20.97
C THR A 178 18.59 -3.12 19.54
N TYR A 179 17.29 -3.36 19.38
CA TYR A 179 16.60 -3.40 18.09
C TYR A 179 15.16 -2.93 18.24
N GLY A 180 14.66 -2.22 17.23
CA GLY A 180 13.27 -1.79 17.14
C GLY A 180 12.93 -1.31 15.73
N CYS A 181 11.71 -0.82 15.57
CA CYS A 181 11.25 -0.23 14.32
C CYS A 181 10.38 1.00 14.58
N VAL A 182 10.29 1.86 13.57
CA VAL A 182 9.31 2.95 13.51
C VAL A 182 8.52 2.83 12.21
N ASN A 183 7.20 2.94 12.32
CA ASN A 183 6.24 2.83 11.25
C ASN A 183 5.45 4.13 11.09
N ASN A 184 5.20 4.50 9.84
CA ASN A 184 4.34 5.62 9.45
C ASN A 184 2.84 5.28 9.51
N ILE A 185 2.49 4.04 9.85
CA ILE A 185 1.13 3.56 10.12
C ILE A 185 1.08 2.89 11.51
N PRO A 186 -0.10 2.79 12.15
CA PRO A 186 -0.25 2.05 13.41
C PRO A 186 0.27 0.61 13.30
N ILE A 187 1.01 0.16 14.30
CA ILE A 187 1.69 -1.15 14.34
C ILE A 187 0.68 -2.30 14.25
N GLU A 188 -0.52 -2.12 14.78
CA GLU A 188 -1.58 -3.12 14.70
C GLU A 188 -1.98 -3.39 13.24
N ILE A 189 -1.92 -2.37 12.37
CA ILE A 189 -2.23 -2.50 10.94
C ILE A 189 -1.08 -3.18 10.19
N GLU A 190 0.17 -2.87 10.55
CA GLU A 190 1.36 -3.52 9.99
C GLU A 190 1.40 -5.03 10.30
N SER A 191 1.09 -5.41 11.55
CA SER A 191 1.11 -6.81 12.01
C SER A 191 0.20 -7.75 11.21
N LEU A 192 -0.83 -7.19 10.57
CA LEU A 192 -1.75 -7.91 9.70
C LEU A 192 -1.18 -8.20 8.30
N HIS A 193 0.05 -7.75 7.99
CA HIS A 193 0.73 -7.90 6.70
C HIS A 193 -0.10 -7.40 5.51
N ILE A 194 -0.96 -6.40 5.75
CA ILE A 194 -1.87 -5.83 4.73
C ILE A 194 -1.12 -4.85 3.81
N ALA A 195 0.01 -4.29 4.28
CA ALA A 195 0.86 -3.37 3.55
C ALA A 195 2.34 -3.77 3.67
N PRO A 196 3.18 -3.48 2.66
CA PRO A 196 4.63 -3.67 2.77
C PRO A 196 5.20 -2.75 3.87
N PHE A 197 6.28 -3.17 4.50
CA PHE A 197 7.01 -2.34 5.45
C PHE A 197 7.49 -1.05 4.77
N THR A 198 7.05 0.10 5.29
CA THR A 198 7.49 1.44 4.87
C THR A 198 8.14 2.21 6.00
N GLY A 199 8.57 1.51 7.04
CA GLY A 199 9.18 2.06 8.24
C GLY A 199 10.70 2.16 8.17
N ILE A 200 11.29 2.35 9.35
CA ILE A 200 12.73 2.44 9.57
C ILE A 200 13.12 1.43 10.65
N HIS A 201 14.16 0.64 10.40
CA HIS A 201 14.76 -0.23 11.41
C HIS A 201 15.69 0.56 12.32
N LEU A 202 15.56 0.38 13.63
CA LEU A 202 16.43 1.00 14.63
C LEU A 202 17.42 -0.03 15.16
N PHE A 203 18.69 0.34 15.16
CA PHE A 203 19.77 -0.45 15.75
C PHE A 203 20.50 0.36 16.80
N TYR A 204 20.96 -0.31 17.85
CA TYR A 204 21.81 0.35 18.83
C TYR A 204 23.16 0.71 18.20
N GLY A 205 23.57 1.97 18.31
CA GLY A 205 24.85 2.42 17.79
C GLY A 205 24.99 3.93 17.67
N GLU A 206 26.15 4.37 17.15
CA GLU A 206 26.41 5.78 16.86
C GLU A 206 25.55 6.26 15.69
N PRO A 207 24.78 7.35 15.86
CA PRO A 207 24.05 7.98 14.76
C PRO A 207 24.99 8.41 13.64
N LEU A 208 24.61 8.14 12.40
CA LEU A 208 25.49 8.31 11.24
C LEU A 208 25.64 9.77 10.77
N LYS A 209 24.88 10.73 11.33
CA LYS A 209 24.92 12.18 11.03
C LYS A 209 24.96 12.52 9.53
N GLN A 210 24.32 11.67 8.74
CA GLN A 210 24.23 11.75 7.28
C GLN A 210 22.85 11.24 6.85
N MET A 211 22.59 11.15 5.54
CA MET A 211 21.34 10.58 5.03
C MET A 211 21.21 9.12 5.45
N VAL A 212 20.15 8.80 6.19
CA VAL A 212 19.84 7.45 6.68
C VAL A 212 18.51 6.90 6.14
N GLY A 213 17.71 7.77 5.53
CA GLY A 213 16.46 7.39 4.87
C GLY A 213 16.14 8.31 3.71
N PHE A 214 15.63 7.73 2.63
CA PHE A 214 15.11 8.43 1.46
C PHE A 214 13.72 7.88 1.16
N MET A 215 12.69 8.69 1.36
CA MET A 215 11.30 8.22 1.48
C MET A 215 10.38 8.96 0.52
N LEU A 216 9.64 8.19 -0.27
CA LEU A 216 8.59 8.72 -1.14
C LEU A 216 7.37 9.05 -0.30
N VAL A 217 6.83 10.27 -0.45
CA VAL A 217 5.62 10.72 0.23
C VAL A 217 4.63 11.29 -0.76
N GLN A 218 3.36 11.27 -0.36
CA GLN A 218 2.28 12.03 -1.00
C GLN A 218 1.88 13.15 -0.05
N GLY A 219 1.99 14.40 -0.50
CA GLY A 219 1.74 15.59 0.30
C GLY A 219 2.95 16.12 1.07
N ILE A 220 4.04 16.44 0.36
CA ILE A 220 5.27 16.97 0.99
C ILE A 220 5.06 18.32 1.68
N GLU A 221 4.12 19.12 1.17
CA GLU A 221 3.70 20.40 1.76
C GLU A 221 3.01 20.20 3.12
N GLN A 222 2.16 19.16 3.22
CA GLN A 222 1.47 18.81 4.46
C GLN A 222 2.46 18.26 5.48
N LEU A 223 3.39 17.40 5.07
CA LEU A 223 4.48 16.91 5.92
C LEU A 223 5.30 18.07 6.47
N HIS A 224 5.73 18.99 5.60
CA HIS A 224 6.53 20.14 6.01
C HIS A 224 5.77 21.05 6.99
N THR A 225 4.50 21.34 6.71
CA THR A 225 3.62 22.11 7.60
C THR A 225 3.44 21.43 8.95
N PHE A 226 3.19 20.12 8.94
CA PHE A 226 3.00 19.31 10.15
C PHE A 226 4.25 19.37 11.03
N VAL A 227 5.43 19.10 10.48
CA VAL A 227 6.71 19.10 11.24
C VAL A 227 6.97 20.46 11.87
N LYS A 228 6.78 21.56 11.12
CA LYS A 228 6.91 22.92 11.66
C LYS A 228 5.88 23.20 12.75
N SER A 229 4.66 22.69 12.64
CA SER A 229 3.63 22.84 13.68
C SER A 229 3.96 22.14 15.00
N GLN A 230 4.81 21.11 14.97
CA GLN A 230 5.34 20.45 16.17
C GLN A 230 6.53 21.20 16.79
N GLY A 231 6.90 22.36 16.26
CA GLY A 231 8.01 23.18 16.74
C GLY A 231 9.39 22.71 16.27
N TRP A 232 9.45 21.77 15.32
CA TRP A 232 10.72 21.28 14.78
C TRP A 232 11.13 22.09 13.55
N ASN A 233 12.10 23.00 13.74
CA ASN A 233 12.58 23.90 12.69
C ASN A 233 13.77 23.36 11.90
N GLU A 234 14.32 22.21 12.31
CA GLU A 234 15.42 21.51 11.63
C GLU A 234 14.90 20.69 10.42
N ILE A 235 14.02 21.31 9.64
CA ILE A 235 13.51 20.81 8.36
C ILE A 235 13.87 21.82 7.28
N SER A 236 14.49 21.35 6.20
CA SER A 236 14.85 22.19 5.07
C SER A 236 13.60 22.72 4.36
N ASP A 237 13.76 23.83 3.64
CA ASP A 237 12.74 24.25 2.67
C ASP A 237 12.49 23.15 1.62
N ILE A 238 11.30 23.18 1.05
CA ILE A 238 10.93 22.30 -0.06
C ILE A 238 11.59 22.82 -1.32
N ASN A 239 12.45 21.99 -1.91
CA ASN A 239 13.17 22.28 -3.14
C ASN A 239 12.54 21.53 -4.30
N VAL A 240 12.22 22.24 -5.39
CA VAL A 240 11.82 21.63 -6.67
C VAL A 240 13.08 21.22 -7.41
N GLN A 241 13.14 19.95 -7.77
CA GLN A 241 14.28 19.34 -8.45
C GLN A 241 14.15 19.49 -9.98
N SER A 242 15.27 19.38 -10.69
CA SER A 242 15.31 19.54 -12.15
C SER A 242 14.44 18.53 -12.92
N TRP A 243 14.17 17.38 -12.31
CA TRP A 243 13.30 16.32 -12.83
C TRP A 243 11.83 16.48 -12.44
N GLY A 244 11.45 17.61 -11.83
CA GLY A 244 10.06 18.02 -11.61
C GLY A 244 9.49 17.70 -10.23
N GLY A 245 10.07 16.77 -9.48
CA GLY A 245 9.59 16.47 -8.13
C GLY A 245 10.15 17.40 -7.06
N LYS A 246 9.68 17.20 -5.84
CA LYS A 246 9.98 18.02 -4.67
C LYS A 246 10.74 17.22 -3.63
N THR A 247 11.64 17.88 -2.90
CA THR A 247 12.37 17.26 -1.80
C THR A 247 12.48 18.19 -0.60
N CYS A 248 12.39 17.64 0.61
CA CYS A 248 12.83 18.30 1.83
C CYS A 248 13.55 17.29 2.73
N SER A 249 14.42 17.76 3.62
CA SER A 249 15.14 16.91 4.56
C SER A 249 14.93 17.36 5.99
N ILE A 250 14.80 16.41 6.91
CA ILE A 250 14.69 16.64 8.34
C ILE A 250 15.98 16.18 8.99
N THR A 251 16.64 17.09 9.71
CA THR A 251 17.71 16.73 10.64
C THR A 251 17.06 16.28 11.93
N THR A 252 17.33 15.04 12.31
CA THR A 252 16.76 14.39 13.49
C THR A 252 17.46 14.82 14.78
N ILE A 253 16.93 14.40 15.93
CA ILE A 253 17.42 14.78 17.26
C ILE A 253 18.89 14.45 17.53
N ASP A 254 19.49 13.56 16.74
CA ASP A 254 20.90 13.17 16.85
C ASP A 254 21.76 13.59 15.66
N GLY A 255 21.19 14.38 14.74
CA GLY A 255 21.87 14.91 13.58
C GLY A 255 21.83 14.02 12.33
N SER A 256 21.20 12.84 12.39
CA SER A 256 20.95 12.02 11.19
C SER A 256 19.93 12.70 10.28
N ILE A 257 19.97 12.43 8.98
CA ILE A 257 19.16 13.12 7.97
C ILE A 257 18.14 12.16 7.36
N LEU A 258 16.86 12.53 7.43
CA LEU A 258 15.76 11.87 6.74
C LEU A 258 15.32 12.72 5.55
N THR A 259 15.46 12.21 4.34
CA THR A 259 15.06 12.92 3.13
C THR A 259 13.71 12.39 2.63
N PHE A 260 12.79 13.32 2.39
CA PHE A 260 11.46 13.04 1.84
C PHE A 260 11.39 13.62 0.44
N PHE A 261 10.75 12.90 -0.46
CA PHE A 261 10.51 13.38 -1.82
C PHE A 261 9.10 13.03 -2.30
N GLU A 262 8.59 13.86 -3.20
CA GLU A 262 7.30 13.69 -3.88
C GLU A 262 7.54 13.89 -5.38
N LEU A 263 6.90 13.05 -6.20
CA LEU A 263 6.96 13.12 -7.66
C LEU A 263 5.85 13.99 -8.23
#